data_AF-G7K066-F1
#
_entry.id   AF-G7K066-F1
#
_cell.length_a   1.000
_cell.length_b   1.000
_cell.length_c   1.000
_cell.angle_alpha   90.00
_cell.angle_beta   90.00
_cell.angle_gamma   90.00
#
_symmetry.space_group_name_H-M   'P 1'
#
loop_
_entity.id
_entity.type
_entity.pdbx_description
1 polymer ?
#
loop_
_entity_poly.entity_id
_entity_poly.type
_entity_poly.pdbx_seq_one_letter_code
_entity_poly.pdbx_strand_id
1 'polypeptide(L)'
;MEWNKRITFSEPFSSHRTKVLSGFTLGLVASLLFLSLLFLNSSSFSEWHFPFANLSPSSNVSITPLFTIHQEQLSKIPEVNVSNQGFENTLLGNFSENGYNASFLSNGVDKVGNFSAGKGEIDENLSGSVAVEENLKDGKFDEKCDIFDGNWVRDDSKPYYELGSCPFVDRDFDCHLNGRPDSDYVKWKWKPNGCDIPSLNATDFLEKLRGQRLVFVGDSLNRNMWESMVCILRQSINDKKRVYEISGKHEFKKKGVYAFRFEDYNCSVDFVSSPFIVQESTFKGVNGSFETLRLDLMDQTTSTYHDAEIIVFNTGHWWTHEKTSRGEDYYQEGNHVYPRLKVLDAYTRALKTWARWIDNNIDANRTNVFFRGYSVTHFRGGQWNSGGQCHKETEPIYKGDHLRKYPSKMRALDYVIPKMKTPVIYMNISRMTDYRKDAHPSIYRMEYKTEAERTTAEQHQDCSHWCLPGVPDTWNELLYASLLKIGKGHWKS
;
A
#
# COMPACT_ATOMS: atom_id res chain seq x y z
N MET A 1 -41.24 -10.32 -3.06
CA MET A 1 -40.38 -10.40 -4.27
C MET A 1 -38.97 -10.05 -3.82
N GLU A 2 -38.06 -11.01 -3.82
CA GLU A 2 -36.71 -10.81 -3.30
C GLU A 2 -35.80 -10.19 -4.37
N TRP A 3 -34.96 -9.24 -3.94
CA TRP A 3 -33.87 -8.70 -4.75
C TRP A 3 -32.57 -8.74 -3.94
N ASN A 4 -32.11 -9.96 -3.63
CA ASN A 4 -30.87 -10.19 -2.91
C ASN A 4 -29.86 -10.92 -3.80
N LYS A 5 -29.11 -10.14 -4.60
CA LYS A 5 -27.97 -10.60 -5.40
C LYS A 5 -26.76 -9.69 -5.16
N ARG A 6 -26.18 -9.76 -3.96
CA ARG A 6 -24.82 -9.27 -3.72
C ARG A 6 -23.86 -10.17 -4.52
N ILE A 7 -23.03 -9.57 -5.38
CA ILE A 7 -22.04 -10.28 -6.20
C ILE A 7 -20.66 -10.09 -5.57
N THR A 8 -19.83 -11.13 -5.59
CA THR A 8 -18.57 -11.20 -4.85
C THR A 8 -17.42 -10.48 -5.54
N PHE A 9 -16.63 -9.73 -4.76
CA PHE A 9 -15.35 -9.19 -5.20
C PHE A 9 -14.27 -10.27 -5.11
N SER A 10 -14.06 -11.03 -6.18
CA SER A 10 -12.75 -11.61 -6.42
C SER A 10 -11.80 -10.54 -6.99
N GLU A 11 -10.76 -10.20 -6.22
CA GLU A 11 -9.45 -9.99 -6.82
C GLU A 11 -8.91 -11.36 -7.27
N PRO A 12 -8.22 -11.46 -8.42
CA PRO A 12 -7.54 -12.68 -8.82
C PRO A 12 -6.25 -12.85 -8.00
N PHE A 13 -6.39 -13.42 -6.79
CA PHE A 13 -5.26 -14.00 -6.07
C PHE A 13 -4.59 -15.03 -6.97
N SER A 14 -3.30 -14.81 -7.28
CA SER A 14 -2.56 -15.52 -8.32
C SER A 14 -3.24 -15.48 -9.70
N SER A 15 -2.92 -14.45 -10.50
CA SER A 15 -2.59 -14.75 -11.90
C SER A 15 -1.47 -15.80 -11.88
N HIS A 16 -1.78 -17.03 -12.28
CA HIS A 16 -0.76 -18.07 -12.41
C HIS A 16 0.27 -17.59 -13.43
N ARG A 17 1.48 -17.26 -12.97
CA ARG A 17 2.66 -17.11 -13.83
C ARG A 17 3.02 -18.48 -14.40
N THR A 18 2.29 -18.90 -15.43
CA THR A 18 2.53 -20.15 -16.15
C THR A 18 3.90 -20.06 -16.81
N LYS A 19 4.93 -20.60 -16.13
CA LYS A 19 6.19 -20.90 -16.81
C LYS A 19 5.87 -21.85 -17.96
N VAL A 20 6.19 -21.45 -19.18
CA VAL A 20 6.15 -22.34 -20.34
C VAL A 20 7.30 -23.34 -20.22
N LEU A 21 7.08 -24.35 -19.39
CA LEU A 21 7.88 -25.58 -19.36
C LEU A 21 7.44 -26.42 -20.55
N SER A 22 8.37 -26.73 -21.44
CA SER A 22 8.13 -27.50 -22.65
C SER A 22 7.60 -28.90 -22.33
N GLY A 23 6.39 -29.21 -22.80
CA GLY A 23 5.68 -30.48 -22.55
C GLY A 23 6.26 -31.67 -23.30
N PHE A 24 7.52 -32.04 -23.01
CA PHE A 24 8.26 -33.11 -23.70
C PHE A 24 8.27 -34.46 -22.94
N THR A 25 7.29 -34.71 -22.07
CA THR A 25 7.21 -35.95 -21.25
C THR A 25 5.87 -36.70 -21.34
N LEU A 26 4.82 -36.14 -21.94
CA LEU A 26 3.49 -36.79 -22.03
C LEU A 26 3.18 -37.42 -23.40
N GLY A 27 3.89 -37.05 -24.47
CA GLY A 27 3.60 -37.54 -25.83
C GLY A 27 3.89 -39.03 -26.07
N LEU A 28 4.83 -39.64 -25.33
CA LEU A 28 5.30 -41.00 -25.60
C LEU A 28 4.36 -42.11 -25.10
N VAL A 29 3.49 -41.85 -24.13
CA VAL A 29 2.55 -42.85 -23.60
C VAL A 29 1.27 -42.92 -24.44
N ALA A 30 0.79 -41.78 -24.95
CA ALA A 30 -0.43 -41.71 -25.75
C ALA A 30 -0.27 -42.38 -27.14
N SER A 31 0.89 -42.21 -27.80
CA SER A 31 1.13 -42.74 -29.15
C SER A 31 1.12 -44.27 -29.23
N LEU A 32 1.50 -44.98 -28.16
CA LEU A 32 1.53 -46.44 -28.15
C LEU A 32 0.13 -47.08 -28.05
N LEU A 33 -0.84 -46.39 -27.43
CA LEU A 33 -2.23 -46.89 -27.31
C LEU A 33 -3.08 -46.60 -28.55
N PHE A 34 -2.76 -45.54 -29.31
CA PHE A 34 -3.47 -45.24 -30.57
C PHE A 34 -3.05 -46.17 -31.72
N LEU A 35 -1.79 -46.59 -31.77
CA LEU A 35 -1.28 -47.50 -32.80
C LEU A 35 -1.90 -48.91 -32.74
N SER A 36 -2.33 -49.38 -31.57
CA SER A 36 -3.02 -50.67 -31.42
C SER A 36 -4.47 -50.68 -31.91
N LEU A 37 -5.13 -49.53 -32.04
CA LEU A 37 -6.53 -49.42 -32.45
C LEU A 37 -6.73 -49.22 -33.96
N LEU A 38 -5.69 -48.79 -34.69
CA LEU A 38 -5.76 -48.50 -36.12
C LEU A 38 -5.61 -49.72 -37.04
N PHE A 39 -5.27 -50.90 -36.51
CA PHE A 39 -5.20 -52.15 -37.28
C PHE A 39 -6.52 -52.95 -37.33
N LEU A 40 -7.61 -52.44 -36.74
CA LEU A 40 -8.89 -53.15 -36.60
C LEU A 40 -10.11 -52.38 -37.15
N ASN A 41 -9.95 -51.59 -38.21
CA ASN A 41 -11.07 -51.35 -39.13
C ASN A 41 -10.62 -50.85 -40.52
N SER A 42 -10.95 -51.62 -41.56
CA SER A 42 -10.62 -51.30 -42.95
C SER A 42 -11.87 -51.33 -43.85
N SER A 43 -12.41 -50.16 -44.19
CA SER A 43 -13.30 -50.02 -45.37
C SER A 43 -13.56 -48.56 -45.74
N SER A 44 -13.32 -48.22 -47.02
CA SER A 44 -13.96 -47.15 -47.80
C SER A 44 -14.10 -45.74 -47.20
N PHE A 45 -13.38 -44.75 -47.76
CA PHE A 45 -13.98 -43.79 -48.69
C PHE A 45 -12.90 -42.96 -49.43
N SER A 46 -13.31 -42.25 -50.47
CA SER A 46 -12.52 -41.25 -51.22
C SER A 46 -13.20 -39.85 -51.05
N GLU A 47 -12.84 -38.73 -51.69
CA GLU A 47 -12.08 -38.46 -52.93
C GLU A 47 -11.76 -36.94 -53.05
N TRP A 48 -11.01 -36.51 -54.09
CA TRP A 48 -10.77 -35.10 -54.52
C TRP A 48 -10.01 -34.19 -53.51
N HIS A 49 -8.77 -33.73 -53.79
CA HIS A 49 -8.38 -32.53 -54.58
C HIS A 49 -8.73 -31.18 -53.89
N PHE A 50 -7.93 -30.10 -53.89
CA PHE A 50 -6.65 -29.79 -54.58
C PHE A 50 -5.85 -28.70 -53.79
N PRO A 51 -5.04 -27.82 -54.44
CA PRO A 51 -3.58 -27.65 -54.30
C PRO A 51 -3.16 -26.65 -53.18
N PHE A 52 -1.91 -26.20 -52.94
CA PHE A 52 -0.57 -26.17 -53.56
C PHE A 52 0.48 -26.30 -52.42
N ALA A 53 1.79 -26.01 -52.53
CA ALA A 53 2.91 -26.49 -53.36
C ALA A 53 4.21 -25.84 -52.82
N ASN A 54 5.34 -26.56 -52.84
CA ASN A 54 6.64 -26.08 -52.33
C ASN A 54 7.41 -25.24 -53.36
N LEU A 55 8.41 -24.45 -52.92
CA LEU A 55 9.64 -24.20 -53.67
C LEU A 55 10.84 -23.95 -52.72
N SER A 56 12.04 -24.30 -53.15
CA SER A 56 13.27 -24.36 -52.34
C SER A 56 14.53 -24.13 -53.23
N PRO A 57 15.80 -24.05 -52.74
CA PRO A 57 16.66 -22.90 -53.09
C PRO A 57 18.00 -23.20 -53.82
N SER A 58 18.56 -22.15 -54.45
CA SER A 58 19.96 -22.00 -54.96
C SER A 58 20.13 -20.59 -55.59
N SER A 59 21.29 -19.93 -55.74
CA SER A 59 22.69 -20.17 -55.29
C SER A 59 23.56 -18.88 -55.43
N ASN A 60 24.81 -18.92 -54.95
CA ASN A 60 25.77 -17.80 -54.75
C ASN A 60 26.26 -17.04 -56.00
N VAL A 61 26.65 -15.76 -55.82
CA VAL A 61 27.81 -15.06 -56.45
C VAL A 61 28.40 -14.07 -55.41
N SER A 62 29.70 -13.71 -55.49
CA SER A 62 30.44 -12.98 -54.42
C SER A 62 31.53 -12.01 -54.95
N ILE A 63 32.05 -11.09 -54.09
CA ILE A 63 33.31 -10.28 -54.22
C ILE A 63 33.18 -9.07 -55.22
N THR A 64 33.73 -7.85 -55.07
CA THR A 64 34.73 -7.16 -54.18
C THR A 64 34.32 -5.68 -53.88
N PRO A 65 34.96 -4.94 -52.94
CA PRO A 65 34.67 -3.52 -52.61
C PRO A 65 35.70 -2.51 -53.20
N LEU A 66 35.55 -1.20 -52.88
CA LEU A 66 36.56 -0.15 -53.14
C LEU A 66 36.68 0.88 -51.98
N PHE A 67 37.84 1.56 -51.94
CA PHE A 67 38.34 2.53 -50.93
C PHE A 67 37.63 3.92 -51.02
N THR A 68 37.79 4.93 -50.13
CA THR A 68 39.04 5.46 -49.51
C THR A 68 38.79 6.32 -48.25
N ILE A 69 39.87 6.59 -47.52
CA ILE A 69 40.01 7.32 -46.23
C ILE A 69 39.73 8.83 -46.32
N HIS A 70 39.20 9.41 -45.22
CA HIS A 70 39.62 10.74 -44.77
C HIS A 70 39.79 10.79 -43.24
N GLN A 71 40.81 11.50 -42.76
CA GLN A 71 41.20 11.58 -41.35
C GLN A 71 41.82 12.95 -41.06
N GLU A 72 41.12 13.79 -40.30
CA GLU A 72 41.59 14.94 -39.50
C GLU A 72 40.35 15.65 -38.90
N GLN A 73 40.37 16.42 -37.81
CA GLN A 73 41.44 16.92 -36.92
C GLN A 73 40.99 16.76 -35.44
N LEU A 74 41.88 16.93 -34.45
CA LEU A 74 41.57 16.75 -33.03
C LEU A 74 41.84 18.05 -32.24
N SER A 75 40.84 18.62 -31.55
CA SER A 75 40.99 19.89 -30.80
C SER A 75 40.40 19.88 -29.38
N LYS A 76 41.32 19.75 -28.41
CA LYS A 76 41.32 20.25 -27.02
C LYS A 76 40.00 20.77 -26.41
N ILE A 77 39.57 20.10 -25.33
CA ILE A 77 38.88 20.71 -24.18
C ILE A 77 39.69 20.32 -22.93
N PRO A 78 40.00 21.23 -21.98
CA PRO A 78 40.88 20.93 -20.85
C PRO A 78 40.19 20.17 -19.72
N GLU A 79 40.92 19.25 -19.08
CA GLU A 79 40.50 18.57 -17.86
C GLU A 79 40.56 19.52 -16.64
N VAL A 80 39.50 19.54 -15.83
CA VAL A 80 39.47 20.27 -14.56
C VAL A 80 39.72 19.28 -13.43
N ASN A 81 40.95 19.25 -12.93
CA ASN A 81 41.29 18.50 -11.71
C ASN A 81 40.61 19.13 -10.49
N VAL A 82 39.68 18.40 -9.88
CA VAL A 82 39.19 18.65 -8.52
C VAL A 82 39.66 17.51 -7.63
N SER A 83 40.38 17.83 -6.57
CA SER A 83 41.03 16.86 -5.69
C SER A 83 40.04 16.13 -4.78
N ASN A 84 40.04 14.79 -4.84
CA ASN A 84 39.35 13.95 -3.85
C ASN A 84 40.05 14.01 -2.49
N GLN A 85 39.55 14.84 -1.57
CA GLN A 85 39.81 14.72 -0.13
C GLN A 85 38.53 15.01 0.67
N GLY A 86 38.26 14.16 1.67
CA GLY A 86 37.18 14.34 2.64
C GLY A 86 35.84 13.69 2.27
N PHE A 87 35.70 12.38 2.54
CA PHE A 87 34.59 11.79 3.32
C PHE A 87 34.74 10.26 3.38
N GLU A 88 35.71 9.77 4.15
CA GLU A 88 35.63 8.42 4.72
C GLU A 88 34.68 8.42 5.93
N ASN A 89 34.32 7.23 6.42
CA ASN A 89 33.48 6.97 7.59
C ASN A 89 31.98 7.29 7.44
N THR A 90 31.30 6.55 6.56
CA THR A 90 29.95 6.04 6.89
C THR A 90 29.83 4.57 6.48
N LEU A 91 29.94 3.67 7.45
CA LEU A 91 29.84 2.22 7.24
C LEU A 91 28.39 1.80 6.97
N LEU A 92 27.96 1.88 5.71
CA LEU A 92 26.74 1.22 5.23
C LEU A 92 26.98 -0.29 5.17
N GLY A 93 26.80 -0.95 6.32
CA GLY A 93 26.95 -2.41 6.46
C GLY A 93 26.12 -3.19 5.45
N ASN A 94 26.77 -4.14 4.77
CA ASN A 94 26.19 -4.89 3.66
C ASN A 94 25.28 -6.01 4.18
N PHE A 95 24.04 -5.65 4.57
CA PHE A 95 23.09 -6.60 5.13
C PHE A 95 22.46 -7.51 4.05
N SER A 96 22.85 -8.79 4.10
CA SER A 96 22.12 -9.91 3.49
C SER A 96 20.99 -10.35 4.42
N GLU A 97 19.76 -10.44 3.89
CA GLU A 97 18.66 -11.11 4.57
C GLU A 97 18.80 -12.63 4.38
N ASN A 98 19.30 -13.33 5.40
CA ASN A 98 19.23 -14.78 5.52
C ASN A 98 18.45 -15.13 6.79
N GLY A 99 17.16 -15.42 6.63
CA GLY A 99 16.29 -15.81 7.74
C GLY A 99 16.45 -17.29 8.10
N TYR A 100 17.27 -17.58 9.10
CA TYR A 100 17.33 -18.91 9.75
C TYR A 100 17.07 -18.79 11.25
N ASN A 101 16.18 -19.63 11.77
CA ASN A 101 15.89 -19.70 13.20
C ASN A 101 17.05 -20.36 13.94
N ALA A 102 17.60 -19.69 14.95
CA ALA A 102 18.49 -20.28 15.94
C ALA A 102 18.12 -19.78 17.33
N SER A 103 17.47 -20.64 18.12
CA SER A 103 17.21 -20.38 19.54
C SER A 103 18.50 -20.57 20.33
N PHE A 104 19.04 -19.51 20.93
CA PHE A 104 20.14 -19.60 21.88
C PHE A 104 19.79 -18.93 23.21
N LEU A 105 20.23 -19.58 24.29
CA LEU A 105 19.93 -19.21 25.67
C LEU A 105 20.74 -17.98 26.09
N SER A 106 20.10 -17.06 26.80
CA SER A 106 20.81 -15.93 27.42
C SER A 106 21.58 -16.41 28.66
N ASN A 107 22.90 -16.23 28.63
CA ASN A 107 23.74 -16.14 29.82
C ASN A 107 25.01 -15.37 29.45
N GLY A 108 25.11 -14.12 29.91
CA GLY A 108 26.19 -13.20 29.55
C GLY A 108 26.01 -11.88 30.29
N VAL A 109 26.50 -11.81 31.52
CA VAL A 109 26.56 -10.58 32.29
C VAL A 109 27.84 -9.84 31.91
N ASP A 110 27.70 -8.64 31.35
CA ASP A 110 28.79 -7.66 31.32
C ASP A 110 28.31 -6.32 31.86
N LYS A 111 29.24 -5.61 32.51
CA LYS A 111 29.03 -4.31 33.16
C LYS A 111 29.80 -3.23 32.42
N VAL A 112 29.78 -2.02 32.98
CA VAL A 112 30.47 -0.77 32.57
C VAL A 112 29.57 0.13 31.69
N GLY A 113 29.32 1.38 32.05
CA GLY A 113 29.79 2.09 33.25
C GLY A 113 28.96 3.29 33.66
N ASN A 114 29.11 3.69 34.93
CA ASN A 114 28.46 4.88 35.49
C ASN A 114 29.04 6.15 34.89
N PHE A 115 28.16 7.13 34.61
CA PHE A 115 28.50 8.54 34.72
C PHE A 115 27.67 9.14 35.85
N SER A 116 28.31 9.89 36.75
CA SER A 116 27.74 10.33 38.02
C SER A 116 27.89 11.83 38.22
N ALA A 117 26.79 12.57 38.09
CA ALA A 117 26.60 13.94 38.55
C ALA A 117 25.08 14.20 38.68
N GLY A 118 24.56 14.80 39.73
CA GLY A 118 25.13 15.16 41.03
C GLY A 118 24.00 15.39 42.03
N LYS A 119 24.26 15.35 43.34
CA LYS A 119 23.22 15.62 44.35
C LYS A 119 22.90 17.12 44.44
N GLY A 120 21.61 17.44 44.40
CA GLY A 120 21.01 18.64 44.99
C GLY A 120 19.95 18.18 46.00
N GLU A 121 19.69 18.98 47.04
CA GLU A 121 18.88 18.56 48.18
C GLU A 121 17.37 18.80 48.01
N ILE A 122 16.61 18.24 48.95
CA ILE A 122 15.14 18.25 49.00
C ILE A 122 14.68 19.50 49.75
N ASP A 123 13.57 20.11 49.29
CA ASP A 123 12.77 21.03 50.11
C ASP A 123 11.31 20.53 50.11
N GLU A 124 10.88 19.93 51.22
CA GLU A 124 9.48 19.59 51.47
C GLU A 124 8.82 20.74 52.23
N ASN A 125 7.92 21.51 51.59
CA ASN A 125 6.77 22.14 52.26
C ASN A 125 5.89 22.94 51.28
N LEU A 126 4.77 22.36 50.82
CA LEU A 126 3.50 23.11 50.75
C LEU A 126 2.28 22.17 50.74
N SER A 127 1.61 22.06 51.88
CA SER A 127 0.26 21.50 51.94
C SER A 127 -0.73 22.54 51.39
N GLY A 128 -1.36 22.25 50.26
CA GLY A 128 -2.30 23.17 49.60
C GLY A 128 -3.41 22.42 48.87
N SER A 129 -4.54 22.21 49.55
CA SER A 129 -5.74 21.63 48.95
C SER A 129 -6.42 22.64 48.03
N VAL A 130 -6.21 22.51 46.72
CA VAL A 130 -6.87 23.32 45.69
C VAL A 130 -7.91 22.46 44.98
N ALA A 131 -9.16 22.93 44.93
CA ALA A 131 -10.22 22.26 44.19
C ALA A 131 -9.95 22.37 42.68
N VAL A 132 -10.12 21.26 41.96
CA VAL A 132 -9.99 21.22 40.50
C VAL A 132 -11.34 21.61 39.89
N GLU A 133 -11.53 22.91 39.62
CA GLU A 133 -12.63 23.36 38.77
C GLU A 133 -12.36 22.98 37.31
N GLU A 134 -13.28 22.23 36.70
CA GLU A 134 -13.22 21.81 35.30
C GLU A 134 -13.25 23.01 34.35
N ASN A 135 -12.06 23.48 33.96
CA ASN A 135 -11.90 24.47 32.92
C ASN A 135 -11.71 23.77 31.57
N LEU A 136 -12.83 23.55 30.88
CA LEU A 136 -12.88 23.22 29.45
C LEU A 136 -12.16 24.33 28.66
N LYS A 137 -10.87 24.11 28.35
CA LYS A 137 -10.08 25.04 27.54
C LYS A 137 -10.22 24.73 26.07
N ASP A 138 -10.29 25.79 25.27
CA ASP A 138 -10.28 25.78 23.81
C ASP A 138 -9.32 24.73 23.24
N GLY A 139 -9.74 24.08 22.15
CA GLY A 139 -9.05 22.97 21.46
C GLY A 139 -7.76 23.36 20.74
N LYS A 140 -6.90 24.15 21.38
CA LYS A 140 -5.62 24.59 20.87
C LYS A 140 -4.59 23.47 21.04
N PHE A 141 -4.41 22.69 19.98
CA PHE A 141 -3.40 21.63 19.89
C PHE A 141 -2.03 22.15 20.36
N ASP A 142 -1.33 21.38 21.21
CA ASP A 142 0.08 21.63 21.46
C ASP A 142 0.87 21.38 20.16
N GLU A 143 1.54 22.43 19.66
CA GLU A 143 2.39 22.39 18.49
C GLU A 143 3.44 21.28 18.60
N LYS A 144 3.97 21.02 19.81
CA LYS A 144 5.01 20.02 20.11
C LYS A 144 4.50 18.58 20.20
N CYS A 145 3.19 18.35 20.29
CA CYS A 145 2.65 17.01 20.37
C CYS A 145 2.72 16.27 19.02
N ASP A 146 3.44 15.15 18.98
CA ASP A 146 3.30 14.14 17.93
C ASP A 146 2.07 13.28 18.21
N ILE A 147 1.02 13.44 17.39
CA ILE A 147 -0.22 12.68 17.53
C ILE A 147 -0.07 11.22 17.04
N PHE A 148 1.04 10.88 16.39
CA PHE A 148 1.34 9.53 15.90
C PHE A 148 2.21 8.71 16.86
N ASP A 149 2.70 9.29 17.96
CA ASP A 149 3.30 8.55 19.08
C ASP A 149 2.36 8.51 20.30
N GLY A 150 2.11 7.31 20.81
CA GLY A 150 0.96 7.02 21.65
C GLY A 150 0.82 5.54 21.96
N ASN A 151 -0.34 5.18 22.50
CA ASN A 151 -0.73 3.80 22.78
C ASN A 151 -2.22 3.58 22.47
N TRP A 152 -2.62 2.32 22.28
CA TRP A 152 -4.03 1.95 22.17
C TRP A 152 -4.67 1.80 23.54
N VAL A 153 -5.86 2.36 23.71
CA VAL A 153 -6.69 2.27 24.91
C VAL A 153 -8.08 1.75 24.54
N ARG A 154 -8.75 1.06 25.48
CA ARG A 154 -10.15 0.67 25.30
C ARG A 154 -11.05 1.90 25.31
N ASP A 155 -12.02 1.92 24.41
CA ASP A 155 -13.01 3.00 24.25
C ASP A 155 -14.34 2.38 23.79
N ASP A 156 -15.28 2.23 24.71
CA ASP A 156 -16.56 1.58 24.44
C ASP A 156 -17.52 2.45 23.60
N SER A 157 -17.19 3.73 23.35
CA SER A 157 -17.94 4.60 22.44
C SER A 157 -17.70 4.30 20.95
N LYS A 158 -16.63 3.55 20.64
CA LYS A 158 -16.34 3.07 19.28
C LYS A 158 -17.27 1.89 18.90
N PRO A 159 -17.52 1.61 17.62
CA PRO A 159 -17.04 2.28 16.40
C PRO A 159 -17.85 3.53 16.03
N TYR A 160 -17.37 4.29 15.03
CA TYR A 160 -18.08 5.47 14.49
C TYR A 160 -19.37 5.14 13.72
N TYR A 161 -19.52 3.91 13.24
CA TYR A 161 -20.70 3.40 12.55
C TYR A 161 -20.88 1.91 12.87
N GLU A 162 -22.14 1.44 12.94
CA GLU A 162 -22.44 0.07 13.37
C GLU A 162 -21.87 -0.99 12.43
N LEU A 163 -21.51 -2.15 12.99
CA LEU A 163 -21.02 -3.32 12.24
C LEU A 163 -22.02 -3.70 11.13
N GLY A 164 -21.55 -3.92 9.91
CA GLY A 164 -22.40 -4.27 8.75
C GLY A 164 -23.39 -3.20 8.26
N SER A 165 -23.45 -2.01 8.88
CA SER A 165 -24.45 -0.97 8.56
C SER A 165 -24.14 -0.12 7.31
N CYS A 166 -22.88 -0.11 6.87
CA CYS A 166 -22.42 0.67 5.74
C CYS A 166 -22.37 -0.19 4.46
N PRO A 167 -23.25 0.05 3.46
CA PRO A 167 -23.33 -0.77 2.24
C PRO A 167 -22.21 -0.49 1.22
N PHE A 168 -21.22 0.33 1.60
CA PHE A 168 -20.08 0.73 0.76
C PHE A 168 -18.74 0.12 1.23
N VAL A 169 -18.76 -0.67 2.32
CA VAL A 169 -17.62 -1.52 2.71
C VAL A 169 -17.55 -2.69 1.72
N ASP A 170 -16.37 -2.94 1.15
CA ASP A 170 -16.17 -4.11 0.29
C ASP A 170 -16.33 -5.40 1.10
N ARG A 171 -16.89 -6.44 0.46
CA ARG A 171 -17.08 -7.76 1.08
C ARG A 171 -15.83 -8.24 1.83
N ASP A 172 -14.65 -8.04 1.25
CA ASP A 172 -13.38 -8.52 1.80
C ASP A 172 -12.92 -7.80 3.09
N PHE A 173 -13.57 -6.69 3.48
CA PHE A 173 -13.32 -5.94 4.71
C PHE A 173 -14.49 -5.99 5.72
N ASP A 174 -15.71 -6.39 5.30
CA ASP A 174 -16.87 -6.55 6.19
C ASP A 174 -16.81 -7.87 6.97
N CYS A 175 -15.88 -7.91 7.93
CA CYS A 175 -15.65 -9.07 8.78
C CYS A 175 -16.90 -9.52 9.54
N HIS A 176 -17.80 -8.60 9.87
CA HIS A 176 -19.01 -8.91 10.62
C HIS A 176 -20.02 -9.68 9.77
N LEU A 177 -20.36 -9.19 8.57
CA LEU A 177 -21.25 -9.93 7.67
C LEU A 177 -20.62 -11.22 7.11
N ASN A 178 -19.30 -11.35 7.18
CA ASN A 178 -18.58 -12.61 6.89
C ASN A 178 -18.49 -13.56 8.10
N GLY A 179 -19.18 -13.28 9.20
CA GLY A 179 -19.30 -14.20 10.35
C GLY A 179 -18.09 -14.21 11.30
N ARG A 180 -17.34 -13.11 11.42
CA ARG A 180 -16.35 -12.95 12.50
C ARG A 180 -17.06 -12.98 13.87
N PRO A 181 -16.68 -13.88 14.80
CA PRO A 181 -17.42 -14.10 16.05
C PRO A 181 -17.09 -13.08 17.15
N ASP A 182 -15.90 -12.50 17.11
CA ASP A 182 -15.43 -11.48 18.04
C ASP A 182 -15.59 -10.07 17.46
N SER A 183 -15.86 -9.08 18.32
CA SER A 183 -16.01 -7.67 17.93
C SER A 183 -15.16 -6.70 18.75
N ASP A 184 -14.48 -7.18 19.79
CA ASP A 184 -13.64 -6.35 20.68
C ASP A 184 -12.54 -5.56 19.95
N TYR A 185 -12.11 -6.02 18.77
CA TYR A 185 -11.15 -5.29 17.92
C TYR A 185 -11.65 -3.89 17.50
N VAL A 186 -12.95 -3.59 17.52
CA VAL A 186 -13.45 -2.22 17.24
C VAL A 186 -13.48 -1.30 18.47
N LYS A 187 -13.33 -1.85 19.69
CA LYS A 187 -13.44 -1.11 20.97
C LYS A 187 -12.13 -0.46 21.42
N TRP A 188 -11.34 0.01 20.46
CA TRP A 188 -9.99 0.54 20.68
C TRP A 188 -9.82 1.92 20.05
N LYS A 189 -9.38 2.90 20.85
CA LYS A 189 -8.98 4.25 20.41
C LYS A 189 -7.47 4.42 20.54
N TRP A 190 -6.86 5.19 19.65
CA TRP A 190 -5.49 5.67 19.82
C TRP A 190 -5.44 6.89 20.73
N LYS A 191 -4.61 6.86 21.77
CA LYS A 191 -4.30 8.01 22.63
C LYS A 191 -2.82 8.39 22.46
N PRO A 192 -2.50 9.60 21.96
CA PRO A 192 -1.14 10.09 21.91
C PRO A 192 -0.53 10.25 23.31
N ASN A 193 0.80 10.20 23.40
CA ASN A 193 1.51 10.29 24.68
C ASN A 193 1.62 11.73 25.22
N GLY A 194 1.66 12.73 24.32
CA GLY A 194 1.92 14.13 24.66
C GLY A 194 0.70 15.06 24.70
N CYS A 195 -0.46 14.63 24.19
CA CYS A 195 -1.69 15.41 24.17
C CYS A 195 -2.92 14.54 23.90
N ASP A 196 -4.11 15.07 24.19
CA ASP A 196 -5.36 14.52 23.68
C ASP A 196 -5.67 15.07 22.28
N ILE A 197 -6.33 14.26 21.45
CA ILE A 197 -6.84 14.63 20.13
C ILE A 197 -8.37 14.60 20.12
N PRO A 198 -9.04 15.54 19.40
CA PRO A 198 -10.49 15.52 19.28
C PRO A 198 -10.94 14.25 18.56
N SER A 199 -11.95 13.57 19.11
CA SER A 199 -12.67 12.52 18.39
C SER A 199 -13.28 13.10 17.10
N LEU A 200 -13.35 12.30 16.04
CA LEU A 200 -13.82 12.73 14.73
C LEU A 200 -15.31 13.11 14.79
N ASN A 201 -15.61 14.39 14.59
CA ASN A 201 -16.98 14.87 14.40
C ASN A 201 -17.30 14.85 12.90
N ALA A 202 -18.07 13.85 12.45
CA ALA A 202 -18.34 13.64 11.03
C ALA A 202 -19.13 14.78 10.39
N THR A 203 -19.96 15.50 11.16
CA THR A 203 -20.70 16.69 10.70
C THR A 203 -19.76 17.88 10.49
N ASP A 204 -18.85 18.14 11.44
CA ASP A 204 -17.83 19.20 11.30
C ASP A 204 -16.86 18.89 10.14
N PHE A 205 -16.41 17.64 10.02
CA PHE A 205 -15.59 17.19 8.89
C PHE A 205 -16.29 17.50 7.55
N LEU A 206 -17.58 17.18 7.42
CA LEU A 206 -18.36 17.47 6.22
C LEU A 206 -18.56 18.97 5.96
N GLU A 207 -18.81 19.79 6.98
CA GLU A 207 -18.88 21.25 6.85
C GLU A 207 -17.54 21.84 6.40
N LYS A 208 -16.42 21.39 6.96
CA LYS A 208 -15.08 21.85 6.55
C LYS A 208 -14.72 21.36 5.14
N LEU A 209 -15.16 20.17 4.75
CA LEU A 209 -15.12 19.68 3.37
C LEU A 209 -16.09 20.38 2.41
N ARG A 210 -16.99 21.28 2.85
CA ARG A 210 -18.03 21.84 1.98
C ARG A 210 -17.44 22.48 0.70
N GLY A 211 -17.85 21.95 -0.46
CA GLY A 211 -17.32 22.34 -1.78
C GLY A 211 -15.91 21.85 -2.13
N GLN A 212 -15.27 21.02 -1.31
CA GLN A 212 -13.91 20.51 -1.49
C GLN A 212 -13.86 19.06 -2.02
N ARG A 213 -12.68 18.65 -2.52
CA ARG A 213 -12.35 17.26 -2.84
C ARG A 213 -11.29 16.70 -1.88
N LEU A 214 -11.59 15.55 -1.27
CA LEU A 214 -10.65 14.72 -0.51
C LEU A 214 -10.33 13.48 -1.34
N VAL A 215 -9.07 13.31 -1.75
CA VAL A 215 -8.67 12.21 -2.64
C VAL A 215 -7.59 11.32 -2.02
N PHE A 216 -7.88 10.03 -1.90
CA PHE A 216 -6.92 9.01 -1.49
C PHE A 216 -6.24 8.43 -2.73
N VAL A 217 -4.91 8.46 -2.79
CA VAL A 217 -4.13 7.96 -3.95
C VAL A 217 -3.15 6.88 -3.48
N GLY A 218 -3.23 5.64 -3.99
CA GLY A 218 -2.26 4.62 -3.56
C GLY A 218 -2.66 3.16 -3.76
N ASP A 219 -2.18 2.32 -2.85
CA ASP A 219 -2.46 0.87 -2.83
C ASP A 219 -3.80 0.54 -2.14
N SER A 220 -4.13 -0.74 -2.08
CA SER A 220 -5.40 -1.25 -1.53
C SER A 220 -5.62 -0.91 -0.05
N LEU A 221 -4.59 -0.49 0.70
CA LEU A 221 -4.77 0.05 2.05
C LEU A 221 -5.30 1.48 2.04
N ASN A 222 -5.10 2.26 0.97
CA ASN A 222 -5.77 3.56 0.83
C ASN A 222 -7.23 3.38 0.43
N ARG A 223 -7.56 2.35 -0.36
CA ARG A 223 -8.95 1.94 -0.58
C ARG A 223 -9.64 1.62 0.76
N ASN A 224 -9.00 0.80 1.59
CA ASN A 224 -9.51 0.40 2.92
C ASN A 224 -9.64 1.60 3.89
N MET A 225 -8.79 2.65 3.77
CA MET A 225 -8.94 3.92 4.49
C MET A 225 -10.07 4.81 3.92
N TRP A 226 -10.23 4.85 2.60
CA TRP A 226 -11.27 5.61 1.90
C TRP A 226 -12.67 5.06 2.19
N GLU A 227 -12.86 3.73 2.17
CA GLU A 227 -14.16 3.13 2.50
C GLU A 227 -14.58 3.41 3.95
N SER A 228 -13.64 3.32 4.90
CA SER A 228 -13.82 3.80 6.28
C SER A 228 -14.28 5.26 6.32
N MET A 229 -13.59 6.17 5.62
CA MET A 229 -13.94 7.60 5.60
C MET A 229 -15.36 7.81 5.03
N VAL A 230 -15.67 7.19 3.89
CA VAL A 230 -16.99 7.27 3.27
C VAL A 230 -18.08 6.76 4.24
N CYS A 231 -17.84 5.68 4.98
CA CYS A 231 -18.78 5.14 5.96
C CYS A 231 -18.96 6.06 7.19
N ILE A 232 -17.88 6.60 7.73
CA ILE A 232 -17.90 7.56 8.86
C ILE A 232 -18.72 8.79 8.49
N LEU A 233 -18.39 9.43 7.37
CA LEU A 233 -19.08 10.65 6.92
C LEU A 233 -20.53 10.36 6.49
N ARG A 234 -20.80 9.18 5.91
CA ARG A 234 -22.18 8.74 5.62
C ARG A 234 -23.00 8.55 6.90
N GLN A 235 -22.39 8.25 8.04
CA GLN A 235 -23.15 7.96 9.26
C GLN A 235 -23.83 9.20 9.86
N SER A 236 -23.27 10.41 9.71
CA SER A 236 -23.90 11.67 10.13
C SER A 236 -24.98 12.21 9.19
N ILE A 237 -25.06 11.73 7.94
CA ILE A 237 -26.11 12.15 6.99
C ILE A 237 -27.48 11.54 7.38
N ASN A 238 -28.56 12.33 7.37
CA ASN A 238 -29.90 11.82 7.62
C ASN A 238 -30.45 11.01 6.43
N ASP A 239 -30.67 11.62 5.26
CA ASP A 239 -31.04 10.86 4.06
C ASP A 239 -29.81 10.24 3.37
N LYS A 240 -29.56 8.98 3.70
CA LYS A 240 -28.43 8.21 3.14
C LYS A 240 -28.44 8.10 1.60
N LYS A 241 -29.53 8.45 0.90
CA LYS A 241 -29.59 8.49 -0.58
C LYS A 241 -28.80 9.66 -1.17
N ARG A 242 -28.57 10.72 -0.37
CA ARG A 242 -27.79 11.92 -0.74
C ARG A 242 -26.28 11.69 -0.62
N VAL A 243 -25.88 10.43 -0.39
CA VAL A 243 -24.51 9.93 -0.53
C VAL A 243 -24.49 8.82 -1.59
N TYR A 244 -23.89 9.09 -2.75
CA TYR A 244 -23.90 8.17 -3.89
C TYR A 244 -22.59 8.21 -4.68
N GLU A 245 -22.29 7.11 -5.38
CA GLU A 245 -21.11 7.00 -6.23
C GLU A 245 -21.30 7.77 -7.55
N ILE A 246 -20.38 8.68 -7.87
CA ILE A 246 -20.43 9.55 -9.06
C ILE A 246 -20.25 8.74 -10.35
N SER A 247 -19.60 7.57 -10.31
CA SER A 247 -19.32 6.76 -11.50
C SER A 247 -20.59 6.20 -12.16
N GLY A 248 -21.66 6.02 -11.38
CA GLY A 248 -22.99 5.57 -11.83
C GLY A 248 -23.02 4.18 -12.49
N LYS A 249 -21.95 3.38 -12.40
CA LYS A 249 -21.77 2.17 -13.21
C LYS A 249 -21.50 0.93 -12.39
N HIS A 250 -22.29 -0.13 -12.63
CA HIS A 250 -21.99 -1.50 -12.19
C HIS A 250 -20.75 -2.12 -12.87
N GLU A 251 -19.97 -1.36 -13.65
CA GLU A 251 -18.67 -1.75 -14.20
C GLU A 251 -17.53 -1.52 -13.19
N PHE A 252 -17.66 -2.07 -11.98
CA PHE A 252 -16.80 -1.89 -10.78
C PHE A 252 -15.27 -2.09 -10.94
N LYS A 253 -14.74 -2.38 -12.14
CA LYS A 253 -13.39 -2.94 -12.33
C LYS A 253 -12.55 -2.35 -13.47
N LYS A 254 -12.88 -1.18 -14.05
CA LYS A 254 -12.27 -0.70 -15.32
C LYS A 254 -11.47 0.61 -15.34
N LYS A 255 -11.56 1.49 -14.34
CA LYS A 255 -10.85 2.80 -14.38
C LYS A 255 -9.97 3.13 -13.18
N GLY A 256 -10.01 2.34 -12.10
CA GLY A 256 -9.18 2.58 -10.91
C GLY A 256 -9.49 3.89 -10.16
N VAL A 257 -10.56 4.60 -10.52
CA VAL A 257 -10.99 5.86 -9.88
C VAL A 257 -12.44 5.68 -9.44
N TYR A 258 -12.68 5.94 -8.15
CA TYR A 258 -13.97 5.82 -7.47
C TYR A 258 -14.22 7.11 -6.70
N ALA A 259 -15.47 7.58 -6.62
CA ALA A 259 -15.78 8.87 -6.01
C ALA A 259 -17.19 8.89 -5.43
N PHE A 260 -17.33 9.23 -4.15
CA PHE A 260 -18.63 9.45 -3.52
C PHE A 260 -18.94 10.95 -3.41
N ARG A 261 -20.13 11.35 -3.87
CA ARG A 261 -20.70 12.69 -3.66
C ARG A 261 -21.46 12.70 -2.35
N PHE A 262 -21.21 13.72 -1.52
CA PHE A 262 -22.06 14.09 -0.40
C PHE A 262 -22.84 15.33 -0.82
N GLU A 263 -24.09 15.15 -1.25
CA GLU A 263 -24.83 16.16 -2.01
C GLU A 263 -25.08 17.44 -1.20
N ASP A 264 -25.49 17.32 0.06
CA ASP A 264 -25.78 18.45 0.96
C ASP A 264 -24.57 19.33 1.30
N TYR A 265 -23.36 18.83 1.05
CA TYR A 265 -22.09 19.52 1.29
C TYR A 265 -21.38 19.88 -0.03
N ASN A 266 -21.92 19.44 -1.17
CA ASN A 266 -21.32 19.56 -2.50
C ASN A 266 -19.83 19.14 -2.56
N CYS A 267 -19.43 18.19 -1.72
CA CYS A 267 -18.05 17.70 -1.63
C CYS A 267 -17.93 16.27 -2.18
N SER A 268 -16.70 15.83 -2.46
CA SER A 268 -16.46 14.43 -2.81
C SER A 268 -15.28 13.82 -2.07
N VAL A 269 -15.40 12.52 -1.84
CA VAL A 269 -14.41 11.66 -1.19
C VAL A 269 -14.06 10.57 -2.19
N ASP A 270 -12.86 10.67 -2.78
CA ASP A 270 -12.44 9.93 -3.95
C ASP A 270 -11.29 8.96 -3.62
N PHE A 271 -11.18 7.84 -4.33
CA PHE A 271 -10.02 6.95 -4.30
C PHE A 271 -9.50 6.72 -5.72
N VAL A 272 -8.17 6.82 -5.85
CA VAL A 272 -7.40 6.62 -7.08
C VAL A 272 -6.37 5.51 -6.84
N SER A 273 -6.61 4.37 -7.47
CA SER A 273 -5.76 3.20 -7.45
C SER A 273 -4.48 3.46 -8.24
N SER A 274 -3.40 3.72 -7.53
CA SER A 274 -2.04 3.76 -8.07
C SER A 274 -1.09 3.11 -7.06
N PRO A 275 -1.00 1.76 -7.04
CA PRO A 275 -0.36 1.03 -5.94
C PRO A 275 1.14 1.30 -5.83
N PHE A 276 1.78 1.70 -6.93
CA PHE A 276 3.18 2.08 -6.99
C PHE A 276 3.42 3.61 -6.99
N ILE A 277 2.37 4.44 -7.10
CA ILE A 277 2.35 5.90 -7.40
C ILE A 277 3.12 6.37 -8.65
N VAL A 278 4.01 5.54 -9.20
CA VAL A 278 4.71 5.71 -10.47
C VAL A 278 4.18 4.75 -11.54
N GLN A 279 4.39 5.09 -12.81
CA GLN A 279 3.70 4.50 -13.95
C GLN A 279 4.11 3.03 -14.24
N GLU A 280 3.13 2.12 -14.24
CA GLU A 280 3.25 0.80 -14.89
C GLU A 280 3.26 0.93 -16.42
N SER A 281 4.08 0.11 -17.09
CA SER A 281 4.40 0.28 -18.51
C SER A 281 4.79 -1.05 -19.19
N THR A 282 5.16 -0.96 -20.46
CA THR A 282 5.62 -2.11 -21.25
C THR A 282 6.83 -1.69 -22.07
N PHE A 283 7.97 -2.34 -21.83
CA PHE A 283 9.20 -2.14 -22.60
C PHE A 283 9.24 -3.08 -23.81
N LYS A 284 9.79 -2.60 -24.94
CA LYS A 284 10.01 -3.39 -26.15
C LYS A 284 11.49 -3.76 -26.25
N GLY A 285 11.85 -4.94 -25.74
CA GLY A 285 13.18 -5.50 -25.87
C GLY A 285 13.38 -6.28 -27.17
N VAL A 286 14.61 -6.75 -27.41
CA VAL A 286 14.98 -7.55 -28.59
C VAL A 286 14.15 -8.84 -28.68
N ASN A 287 13.87 -9.47 -27.54
CA ASN A 287 13.15 -10.75 -27.45
C ASN A 287 11.63 -10.59 -27.29
N GLY A 288 11.08 -9.39 -27.56
CA GLY A 288 9.65 -9.10 -27.42
C GLY A 288 9.33 -8.04 -26.36
N SER A 289 8.06 -7.95 -25.99
CA SER A 289 7.55 -6.94 -25.04
C SER A 289 7.34 -7.52 -23.65
N PHE A 290 7.69 -6.78 -22.59
CA PHE A 290 7.53 -7.19 -21.20
C PHE A 290 7.11 -6.02 -20.29
N GLU A 291 6.45 -6.34 -19.18
CA GLU A 291 5.95 -5.37 -18.19
C GLU A 291 7.11 -4.70 -17.44
N THR A 292 7.02 -3.39 -17.22
CA THR A 292 8.00 -2.60 -16.46
C THR A 292 7.33 -1.56 -15.55
N LEU A 293 8.06 -1.10 -14.54
CA LEU A 293 7.68 0.02 -13.69
C LEU A 293 8.62 1.22 -13.94
N ARG A 294 8.06 2.33 -14.43
CA ARG A 294 8.77 3.58 -14.74
C ARG A 294 9.03 4.37 -13.46
N LEU A 295 10.21 4.21 -12.87
CA LEU A 295 10.58 4.90 -11.63
C LEU A 295 10.75 6.43 -11.82
N ASP A 296 10.85 6.89 -13.06
CA ASP A 296 11.02 8.28 -13.48
C ASP A 296 9.72 9.00 -13.88
N LEU A 297 8.60 8.29 -14.02
CA LEU A 297 7.31 8.87 -14.42
C LEU A 297 6.23 8.62 -13.36
N MET A 298 5.47 9.65 -13.01
CA MET A 298 4.26 9.49 -12.20
C MET A 298 3.17 8.75 -12.97
N ASP A 299 2.26 8.13 -12.22
CA ASP A 299 1.06 7.51 -12.74
C ASP A 299 0.21 8.47 -13.61
N GLN A 300 -0.39 7.95 -14.68
CA GLN A 300 -1.21 8.72 -15.63
C GLN A 300 -2.49 9.31 -14.99
N THR A 301 -2.93 8.76 -13.86
CA THR A 301 -4.07 9.24 -13.07
C THR A 301 -3.83 10.58 -12.37
N THR A 302 -2.61 11.13 -12.36
CA THR A 302 -2.26 12.44 -11.75
C THR A 302 -3.23 13.58 -12.08
N SER A 303 -3.70 13.64 -13.33
CA SER A 303 -4.70 14.61 -13.79
C SER A 303 -6.05 14.56 -13.05
N THR A 304 -6.38 13.46 -12.37
CA THR A 304 -7.64 13.27 -11.65
C THR A 304 -7.65 13.82 -10.22
N TYR A 305 -6.46 14.16 -9.68
CA TYR A 305 -6.33 14.55 -8.27
C TYR A 305 -5.40 15.74 -7.99
N HIS A 306 -4.61 16.20 -8.97
CA HIS A 306 -3.76 17.39 -8.81
C HIS A 306 -4.51 18.67 -8.40
N ASP A 307 -5.81 18.72 -8.69
CA ASP A 307 -6.75 19.81 -8.47
C ASP A 307 -7.56 19.66 -7.16
N ALA A 308 -7.34 18.64 -6.34
CA ALA A 308 -8.05 18.49 -5.07
C ALA A 308 -7.53 19.42 -3.96
N GLU A 309 -8.34 19.68 -2.93
CA GLU A 309 -7.95 20.45 -1.73
C GLU A 309 -7.19 19.62 -0.70
N ILE A 310 -7.44 18.29 -0.65
CA ILE A 310 -6.74 17.36 0.23
C ILE A 310 -6.38 16.11 -0.56
N ILE A 311 -5.10 15.74 -0.56
CA ILE A 311 -4.61 14.51 -1.22
C ILE A 311 -3.87 13.64 -0.20
N VAL A 312 -4.33 12.41 0.00
CA VAL A 312 -3.74 11.43 0.93
C VAL A 312 -3.05 10.34 0.13
N PHE A 313 -1.73 10.42 -0.02
CA PHE A 313 -0.93 9.41 -0.70
C PHE A 313 -0.62 8.21 0.20
N ASN A 314 -0.47 7.02 -0.40
CA ASN A 314 0.33 5.95 0.20
C ASN A 314 0.94 5.06 -0.90
N THR A 315 2.03 4.39 -0.57
CA THR A 315 2.46 3.19 -1.31
C THR A 315 3.34 2.30 -0.42
N GLY A 316 3.20 0.98 -0.53
CA GLY A 316 4.16 0.06 0.08
C GLY A 316 3.85 -1.43 -0.06
N HIS A 317 2.60 -1.84 -0.19
CA HIS A 317 2.22 -3.26 -0.13
C HIS A 317 2.57 -4.03 -1.40
N TRP A 318 2.52 -3.37 -2.55
CA TRP A 318 2.87 -3.98 -3.84
C TRP A 318 4.38 -4.04 -4.09
N TRP A 319 5.20 -3.42 -3.24
CA TRP A 319 6.66 -3.49 -3.32
C TRP A 319 7.19 -4.75 -2.61
N THR A 320 6.89 -5.94 -3.18
CA THR A 320 7.44 -7.24 -2.76
C THR A 320 8.15 -7.93 -3.94
N HIS A 321 9.04 -8.88 -3.66
CA HIS A 321 9.77 -9.61 -4.69
C HIS A 321 8.84 -10.39 -5.66
N GLU A 322 7.64 -10.77 -5.26
CA GLU A 322 6.70 -11.49 -6.13
C GLU A 322 6.00 -10.53 -7.10
N LYS A 323 5.60 -9.35 -6.59
CA LYS A 323 4.87 -8.33 -7.34
C LYS A 323 5.80 -7.55 -8.29
N THR A 324 7.03 -7.22 -7.87
CA THR A 324 7.99 -6.43 -8.66
C THR A 324 8.99 -7.29 -9.46
N SER A 325 8.58 -8.50 -9.88
CA SER A 325 9.40 -9.47 -10.63
C SER A 325 10.83 -9.62 -10.07
N ARG A 326 10.95 -9.71 -8.74
CA ARG A 326 12.19 -9.84 -7.95
C ARG A 326 13.20 -8.68 -8.09
N GLY A 327 12.84 -7.64 -8.85
CA GLY A 327 13.74 -6.57 -9.28
C GLY A 327 14.59 -6.93 -10.50
N GLU A 328 14.25 -8.02 -11.20
CA GLU A 328 14.94 -8.54 -12.39
C GLU A 328 14.18 -8.07 -13.64
N ASP A 329 14.88 -7.37 -14.56
CA ASP A 329 14.37 -6.79 -15.83
C ASP A 329 13.04 -5.98 -15.75
N TYR A 330 12.65 -5.49 -14.58
CA TYR A 330 11.33 -4.87 -14.35
C TYR A 330 11.38 -3.36 -14.11
N TYR A 331 12.43 -2.85 -13.47
CA TYR A 331 12.51 -1.42 -13.14
C TYR A 331 13.13 -0.63 -14.30
N GLN A 332 12.50 0.48 -14.69
CA GLN A 332 12.89 1.28 -15.85
C GLN A 332 13.01 2.76 -15.51
N GLU A 333 14.01 3.44 -16.08
CA GLU A 333 14.13 4.90 -16.15
C GLU A 333 14.53 5.29 -17.59
N GLY A 334 13.82 6.24 -18.20
CA GLY A 334 13.97 6.56 -19.62
C GLY A 334 13.82 5.33 -20.52
N ASN A 335 14.87 5.05 -21.31
CA ASN A 335 14.97 3.86 -22.16
C ASN A 335 15.83 2.73 -21.53
N HIS A 336 16.29 2.89 -20.28
CA HIS A 336 17.08 1.87 -19.58
C HIS A 336 16.19 1.05 -18.65
N VAL A 337 16.14 -0.27 -18.92
CA VAL A 337 15.65 -1.27 -17.96
C VAL A 337 16.84 -1.77 -17.16
N TYR A 338 16.72 -1.78 -15.82
CA TYR A 338 17.75 -2.29 -14.92
C TYR A 338 17.70 -3.84 -14.90
N PRO A 339 18.78 -4.55 -15.26
CA PRO A 339 18.80 -6.02 -15.23
C PRO A 339 18.61 -6.58 -13.82
N ARG A 340 19.10 -5.85 -12.81
CA ARG A 340 18.79 -6.09 -11.39
C ARG A 340 18.84 -4.79 -10.60
N LEU A 341 17.75 -4.44 -9.91
CA LEU A 341 17.71 -3.31 -8.96
C LEU A 341 16.94 -3.72 -7.69
N LYS A 342 17.44 -3.36 -6.51
CA LYS A 342 16.81 -3.75 -5.23
C LYS A 342 15.49 -2.99 -5.05
N VAL A 343 14.49 -3.66 -4.48
CA VAL A 343 13.14 -3.11 -4.26
C VAL A 343 13.15 -1.82 -3.45
N LEU A 344 14.05 -1.69 -2.46
CA LEU A 344 14.18 -0.47 -1.65
C LEU A 344 14.82 0.69 -2.43
N ASP A 345 15.80 0.42 -3.30
CA ASP A 345 16.42 1.43 -4.15
C ASP A 345 15.40 1.96 -5.17
N ALA A 346 14.61 1.06 -5.74
CA ALA A 346 13.52 1.37 -6.65
C ALA A 346 12.40 2.19 -5.97
N TYR A 347 11.96 1.78 -4.78
CA TYR A 347 11.00 2.51 -3.94
C TYR A 347 11.49 3.94 -3.63
N THR A 348 12.78 4.09 -3.29
CA THR A 348 13.40 5.40 -3.02
C THR A 348 13.46 6.28 -4.28
N ARG A 349 13.65 5.70 -5.48
CA ARG A 349 13.58 6.44 -6.76
C ARG A 349 12.15 6.89 -7.08
N ALA A 350 11.17 6.01 -6.92
CA ALA A 350 9.76 6.34 -7.10
C ALA A 350 9.29 7.46 -6.15
N LEU A 351 9.66 7.40 -4.87
CA LEU A 351 9.40 8.49 -3.92
C LEU A 351 10.07 9.81 -4.33
N LYS A 352 11.29 9.80 -4.89
CA LYS A 352 11.92 11.02 -5.44
C LYS A 352 11.17 11.56 -6.67
N THR A 353 10.56 10.71 -7.48
CA THR A 353 9.72 11.12 -8.62
C THR A 353 8.41 11.73 -8.15
N TRP A 354 7.72 11.11 -7.18
CA TRP A 354 6.56 11.68 -6.52
C TRP A 354 6.88 13.03 -5.85
N ALA A 355 7.96 13.12 -5.06
CA ALA A 355 8.38 14.37 -4.42
C ALA A 355 8.59 15.50 -5.43
N ARG A 356 9.31 15.24 -6.54
CA ARG A 356 9.50 16.20 -7.64
C ARG A 356 8.20 16.55 -8.36
N TRP A 357 7.24 15.64 -8.43
CA TRP A 357 5.93 15.93 -9.02
C TRP A 357 5.11 16.85 -8.10
N ILE A 358 5.04 16.55 -6.80
CA ILE A 358 4.37 17.38 -5.79
C ILE A 358 4.94 18.81 -5.79
N ASP A 359 6.27 18.95 -5.73
CA ASP A 359 6.98 20.24 -5.75
C ASP A 359 6.77 21.09 -7.01
N ASN A 360 6.31 20.49 -8.11
CA ASN A 360 6.15 21.15 -9.41
C ASN A 360 4.68 21.28 -9.87
N ASN A 361 3.73 20.53 -9.30
CA ASN A 361 2.35 20.41 -9.80
C ASN A 361 1.27 20.71 -8.75
N ILE A 362 1.61 20.74 -7.45
CA ILE A 362 0.64 21.02 -6.38
C ILE A 362 0.86 22.44 -5.85
N ASP A 363 -0.16 23.29 -5.96
CA ASP A 363 -0.18 24.54 -5.20
C ASP A 363 -0.33 24.24 -3.70
N ALA A 364 0.79 24.40 -3.00
CA ALA A 364 0.89 24.25 -1.57
C ALA A 364 0.06 25.28 -0.78
N ASN A 365 -0.46 26.36 -1.38
CA ASN A 365 -1.34 27.31 -0.68
C ASN A 365 -2.77 26.80 -0.58
N ARG A 366 -3.29 26.21 -1.66
CA ARG A 366 -4.65 25.63 -1.74
C ARG A 366 -4.73 24.20 -1.21
N THR A 367 -3.70 23.37 -1.45
CA THR A 367 -3.75 21.92 -1.25
C THR A 367 -3.05 21.48 0.03
N ASN A 368 -3.66 20.56 0.78
CA ASN A 368 -3.02 19.85 1.90
C ASN A 368 -2.60 18.45 1.43
N VAL A 369 -1.30 18.19 1.36
CA VAL A 369 -0.75 16.91 0.93
C VAL A 369 -0.37 16.07 2.15
N PHE A 370 -0.93 14.86 2.24
CA PHE A 370 -0.60 13.86 3.24
C PHE A 370 0.14 12.69 2.59
N PHE A 371 1.05 12.07 3.34
CA PHE A 371 1.51 10.71 3.03
C PHE A 371 1.21 9.82 4.23
N ARG A 372 0.39 8.79 4.03
CA ARG A 372 -0.01 7.84 5.06
C ARG A 372 0.96 6.67 5.09
N GLY A 373 1.51 6.40 6.27
CA GLY A 373 2.58 5.43 6.47
C GLY A 373 2.24 3.99 6.09
N TYR A 374 3.26 3.13 6.19
CA TYR A 374 3.14 1.72 5.88
C TYR A 374 2.35 1.01 6.98
N SER A 375 1.17 0.49 6.63
CA SER A 375 0.42 -0.43 7.49
C SER A 375 1.21 -1.71 7.68
N VAL A 376 1.36 -2.18 8.92
CA VAL A 376 2.13 -3.41 9.21
C VAL A 376 1.24 -4.65 9.10
N THR A 377 1.82 -5.76 8.64
CA THR A 377 1.12 -7.02 8.30
C THR A 377 1.47 -8.15 9.29
N HIS A 378 0.47 -8.85 9.82
CA HIS A 378 0.63 -9.73 11.00
C HIS A 378 0.63 -11.23 10.72
N PHE A 379 1.12 -11.65 9.55
CA PHE A 379 1.33 -13.08 9.25
C PHE A 379 2.24 -13.76 10.30
N ARG A 380 1.74 -14.85 10.90
CA ARG A 380 2.46 -15.77 11.79
C ARG A 380 2.54 -17.17 11.15
N GLY A 381 3.61 -17.92 11.41
CA GLY A 381 3.78 -19.29 10.90
C GLY A 381 4.23 -19.43 9.43
N GLY A 382 4.07 -18.40 8.61
CA GLY A 382 4.46 -18.37 7.20
C GLY A 382 4.34 -16.95 6.61
N GLN A 383 4.57 -16.79 5.30
CA GLN A 383 4.25 -15.54 4.59
C GLN A 383 2.83 -15.60 3.98
N TRP A 384 2.37 -14.49 3.42
CA TRP A 384 1.06 -14.35 2.76
C TRP A 384 0.74 -15.40 1.68
N ASN A 385 1.77 -15.99 1.07
CA ASN A 385 1.70 -16.99 -0.01
C ASN A 385 2.12 -18.41 0.46
N SER A 386 2.37 -18.60 1.74
CA SER A 386 3.01 -19.80 2.30
C SER A 386 2.46 -20.14 3.70
N GLY A 387 1.15 -20.02 3.86
CA GLY A 387 0.44 -20.44 5.07
C GLY A 387 0.61 -19.51 6.28
N GLY A 388 0.90 -18.22 6.08
CA GLY A 388 0.87 -17.23 7.13
C GLY A 388 -0.55 -16.95 7.65
N GLN A 389 -0.73 -16.89 8.97
CA GLN A 389 -2.04 -16.83 9.63
C GLN A 389 -2.14 -15.69 10.67
N CYS A 390 -3.37 -15.25 10.95
CA CYS A 390 -3.70 -14.30 12.03
C CYS A 390 -5.09 -14.51 12.67
N HIS A 391 -5.94 -15.43 12.18
CA HIS A 391 -7.31 -15.68 12.67
C HIS A 391 -7.46 -16.04 14.16
N LYS A 392 -6.37 -16.30 14.88
CA LYS A 392 -6.36 -16.62 16.33
C LYS A 392 -6.03 -15.40 17.20
N GLU A 393 -5.80 -14.24 16.61
CA GLU A 393 -5.50 -13.01 17.32
C GLU A 393 -6.80 -12.19 17.51
N THR A 394 -7.32 -12.11 18.74
CA THR A 394 -8.52 -11.31 19.08
C THR A 394 -8.19 -10.06 19.92
N GLU A 395 -6.94 -9.93 20.37
CA GLU A 395 -6.44 -8.83 21.20
C GLU A 395 -5.16 -8.21 20.59
N PRO A 396 -4.87 -6.93 20.83
CA PRO A 396 -3.65 -6.30 20.34
C PRO A 396 -2.39 -6.78 21.08
N ILE A 397 -1.24 -6.21 20.72
CA ILE A 397 -0.01 -6.28 21.51
C ILE A 397 -0.11 -5.24 22.64
N TYR A 398 0.16 -5.65 23.89
CA TYR A 398 0.12 -4.75 25.06
C TYR A 398 1.49 -4.21 25.49
N LYS A 399 2.61 -4.75 24.94
CA LYS A 399 3.98 -4.39 25.34
C LYS A 399 4.83 -4.04 24.13
N GLY A 400 5.51 -2.88 24.19
CA GLY A 400 6.32 -2.36 23.09
C GLY A 400 7.49 -3.25 22.67
N ASP A 401 8.02 -4.09 23.57
CA ASP A 401 9.18 -4.96 23.31
C ASP A 401 8.90 -6.08 22.29
N HIS A 402 7.63 -6.30 21.94
CA HIS A 402 7.21 -7.26 20.92
C HIS A 402 6.94 -6.63 19.54
N LEU A 403 7.14 -5.32 19.41
CA LEU A 403 6.99 -4.59 18.14
C LEU A 403 8.16 -4.85 17.19
N ARG A 404 7.90 -4.69 15.90
CA ARG A 404 8.83 -4.85 14.80
C ARG A 404 9.72 -3.62 14.65
N LYS A 405 10.90 -3.83 14.07
CA LYS A 405 11.80 -2.73 13.69
C LYS A 405 11.14 -1.84 12.64
N TYR A 406 11.26 -0.53 12.81
CA TYR A 406 10.63 0.47 11.96
C TYR A 406 10.94 0.24 10.45
N PRO A 407 9.92 0.24 9.56
CA PRO A 407 10.06 -0.29 8.20
C PRO A 407 11.15 0.40 7.38
N SER A 408 11.90 -0.37 6.58
CA SER A 408 12.91 0.16 5.65
C SER A 408 12.32 1.13 4.63
N LYS A 409 11.11 0.83 4.13
CA LYS A 409 10.32 1.70 3.25
C LYS A 409 10.01 3.06 3.90
N MET A 410 9.71 3.10 5.20
CA MET A 410 9.46 4.38 5.88
C MET A 410 10.74 5.18 6.09
N ARG A 411 11.88 4.54 6.37
CA ARG A 411 13.19 5.24 6.35
C ARG A 411 13.56 5.83 5.00
N ALA A 412 13.09 5.27 3.89
CA ALA A 412 13.22 5.88 2.56
C ALA A 412 12.30 7.11 2.38
N LEU A 413 11.12 7.13 3.03
CA LEU A 413 10.22 8.28 3.08
C LEU A 413 10.76 9.41 3.96
N ASP A 414 11.26 9.08 5.16
CA ASP A 414 11.95 10.01 6.08
C ASP A 414 13.17 10.67 5.40
N TYR A 415 13.83 9.95 4.49
CA TYR A 415 14.92 10.51 3.68
C TYR A 415 14.43 11.47 2.57
N VAL A 416 13.20 11.32 2.09
CA VAL A 416 12.65 12.09 0.95
C VAL A 416 11.89 13.34 1.42
N ILE A 417 10.96 13.22 2.37
CA ILE A 417 10.07 14.33 2.79
C ILE A 417 10.85 15.60 3.20
N PRO A 418 11.91 15.55 4.02
CA PRO A 418 12.69 16.75 4.41
C PRO A 418 13.48 17.43 3.28
N LYS A 419 13.39 16.93 2.03
CA LYS A 419 14.01 17.52 0.84
C LYS A 419 12.98 18.13 -0.13
N MET A 420 11.69 18.06 0.20
CA MET A 420 10.60 18.65 -0.57
C MET A 420 10.45 20.14 -0.29
N LYS A 421 10.00 20.90 -1.29
CA LYS A 421 9.62 22.32 -1.13
C LYS A 421 8.18 22.46 -0.65
N THR A 422 7.28 21.63 -1.19
CA THR A 422 5.88 21.58 -0.79
C THR A 422 5.77 20.78 0.52
N PRO A 423 5.22 21.37 1.60
CA PRO A 423 5.04 20.64 2.85
C PRO A 423 4.12 19.44 2.69
N VAL A 424 4.56 18.28 3.19
CA VAL A 424 3.75 17.06 3.27
C VAL A 424 3.59 16.66 4.73
N ILE A 425 2.35 16.39 5.13
CA ILE A 425 2.04 15.87 6.47
C ILE A 425 2.20 14.35 6.46
N TYR A 426 3.25 13.87 7.13
CA TYR A 426 3.50 12.44 7.28
C TYR A 426 2.64 11.86 8.41
N MET A 427 1.71 10.97 8.08
CA MET A 427 0.95 10.23 9.09
C MET A 427 1.71 8.94 9.43
N ASN A 428 2.47 8.96 10.53
CA ASN A 428 3.35 7.86 10.94
C ASN A 428 2.59 6.68 11.58
N ILE A 429 1.67 6.09 10.82
CA ILE A 429 0.78 5.02 11.29
C ILE A 429 1.47 3.64 11.42
N SER A 430 2.76 3.53 11.10
CA SER A 430 3.48 2.25 11.12
C SER A 430 3.64 1.68 12.53
N ARG A 431 3.91 2.52 13.54
CA ARG A 431 4.02 2.05 14.93
C ARG A 431 2.65 1.64 15.49
N MET A 432 1.61 2.47 15.31
CA MET A 432 0.27 2.16 15.83
C MET A 432 -0.35 0.92 15.17
N THR A 433 -0.09 0.65 13.89
CA THR A 433 -0.65 -0.55 13.23
C THR A 433 0.01 -1.85 13.68
N ASP A 434 1.30 -1.85 14.02
CA ASP A 434 2.05 -3.03 14.48
C ASP A 434 1.58 -3.57 15.86
N TYR A 435 0.86 -2.75 16.64
CA TYR A 435 0.14 -3.25 17.82
C TYR A 435 -1.08 -4.11 17.45
N ARG A 436 -1.70 -3.89 16.29
CA ARG A 436 -3.10 -4.28 16.00
C ARG A 436 -3.27 -5.61 15.29
N LYS A 437 -2.47 -6.61 15.65
CA LYS A 437 -2.55 -7.98 15.11
C LYS A 437 -3.95 -8.60 15.09
N ASP A 438 -4.88 -8.09 15.91
CA ASP A 438 -6.27 -8.49 16.05
C ASP A 438 -7.21 -8.04 14.92
N ALA A 439 -7.03 -6.85 14.34
CA ALA A 439 -8.08 -6.20 13.55
C ALA A 439 -8.09 -6.57 12.04
N HIS A 440 -7.40 -7.63 11.65
CA HIS A 440 -7.35 -8.12 10.27
C HIS A 440 -8.58 -8.96 9.88
N PRO A 441 -9.03 -8.96 8.61
CA PRO A 441 -10.06 -9.88 8.13
C PRO A 441 -9.66 -11.35 8.26
N SER A 442 -8.39 -11.67 8.01
CA SER A 442 -7.86 -13.03 8.09
C SER A 442 -8.65 -14.01 7.21
N ILE A 443 -9.53 -14.83 7.78
CA ILE A 443 -10.45 -15.71 7.04
C ILE A 443 -11.82 -15.05 6.79
N TYR A 444 -12.21 -14.02 7.53
CA TYR A 444 -13.52 -13.37 7.48
C TYR A 444 -13.63 -12.37 6.33
N ARG A 445 -13.31 -12.83 5.10
CA ARG A 445 -13.34 -12.07 3.84
C ARG A 445 -14.56 -12.40 2.97
N MET A 446 -15.23 -13.51 3.27
CA MET A 446 -16.49 -13.90 2.67
C MET A 446 -17.20 -14.93 3.55
N GLU A 447 -18.53 -14.97 3.44
CA GLU A 447 -19.31 -16.12 3.89
C GLU A 447 -18.88 -17.39 3.10
N TYR A 448 -18.58 -18.47 3.81
CA TYR A 448 -18.27 -19.79 3.25
C TYR A 448 -19.50 -20.71 3.35
N LYS A 449 -19.78 -21.47 2.29
CA LYS A 449 -20.96 -22.34 2.22
C LYS A 449 -20.66 -23.78 2.63
N THR A 450 -19.39 -24.14 2.67
CA THR A 450 -18.90 -25.47 3.02
C THR A 450 -17.66 -25.38 3.91
N GLU A 451 -17.49 -26.38 4.78
CA GLU A 451 -16.31 -26.48 5.64
C GLU A 451 -15.00 -26.69 4.82
N ALA A 452 -15.12 -27.22 3.59
CA ALA A 452 -13.99 -27.36 2.66
C ALA A 452 -13.49 -26.00 2.13
N GLU A 453 -14.39 -25.07 1.79
CA GLU A 453 -14.01 -23.69 1.42
C GLU A 453 -13.35 -22.97 2.61
N ARG A 454 -13.92 -23.13 3.81
CA ARG A 454 -13.37 -22.55 5.06
C ARG A 454 -11.97 -23.09 5.38
N THR A 455 -11.78 -24.41 5.32
CA THR A 455 -10.46 -25.07 5.49
C THR A 455 -9.45 -24.57 4.46
N THR A 456 -9.90 -24.30 3.22
CA THR A 456 -9.03 -23.75 2.15
C THR A 456 -8.66 -22.28 2.42
N ALA A 457 -9.58 -21.50 3.01
CA ALA A 457 -9.34 -20.12 3.41
C ALA A 457 -8.31 -19.98 4.54
N GLU A 458 -8.23 -20.96 5.46
CA GLU A 458 -7.20 -20.96 6.51
C GLU A 458 -5.76 -21.02 5.96
N GLN A 459 -5.56 -21.41 4.71
CA GLN A 459 -4.26 -21.40 4.03
C GLN A 459 -3.91 -20.05 3.37
N HIS A 460 -4.90 -19.17 3.17
CA HIS A 460 -4.82 -17.95 2.36
C HIS A 460 -5.43 -16.74 3.10
N GLN A 461 -5.01 -16.54 4.35
CA GLN A 461 -5.55 -15.52 5.25
C GLN A 461 -5.08 -14.11 4.85
N ASP A 462 -5.94 -13.09 5.00
CA ASP A 462 -5.54 -11.69 4.82
C ASP A 462 -5.14 -11.06 6.14
N CYS A 463 -3.83 -11.05 6.39
CA CYS A 463 -3.19 -10.37 7.52
C CYS A 463 -2.52 -9.05 7.07
N SER A 464 -3.10 -8.36 6.09
CA SER A 464 -2.60 -7.09 5.55
C SER A 464 -3.63 -5.98 5.60
N HIS A 465 -4.84 -6.21 5.07
CA HIS A 465 -5.97 -5.27 5.14
C HIS A 465 -6.65 -5.29 6.50
N TRP A 466 -7.59 -4.37 6.74
CA TRP A 466 -8.28 -4.24 8.03
C TRP A 466 -9.78 -4.47 7.91
N CYS A 467 -10.36 -5.05 8.96
CA CYS A 467 -11.80 -5.06 9.15
C CYS A 467 -12.34 -3.63 9.23
N LEU A 468 -13.55 -3.42 8.68
CA LEU A 468 -14.27 -2.16 8.71
C LEU A 468 -15.65 -2.35 9.38
N PRO A 469 -16.04 -1.53 10.38
CA PRO A 469 -15.23 -0.54 11.10
C PRO A 469 -14.02 -1.17 11.82
N GLY A 470 -13.01 -0.36 12.16
CA GLY A 470 -11.76 -0.83 12.75
C GLY A 470 -10.60 0.15 12.65
N VAL A 471 -9.38 -0.37 12.45
CA VAL A 471 -8.11 0.40 12.48
C VAL A 471 -8.08 1.60 11.51
N PRO A 472 -8.58 1.52 10.27
CA PRO A 472 -8.59 2.66 9.35
C PRO A 472 -9.45 3.84 9.83
N ASP A 473 -10.46 3.59 10.67
CA ASP A 473 -11.27 4.66 11.28
C ASP A 473 -10.42 5.56 12.17
N THR A 474 -9.42 4.98 12.83
CA THR A 474 -8.45 5.72 13.65
C THR A 474 -7.46 6.50 12.78
N TRP A 475 -7.09 5.98 11.59
CA TRP A 475 -6.31 6.78 10.64
C TRP A 475 -7.11 7.99 10.16
N ASN A 476 -8.43 7.85 9.97
CA ASN A 476 -9.32 8.94 9.59
C ASN A 476 -9.54 9.96 10.73
N GLU A 477 -9.61 9.50 11.99
CA GLU A 477 -9.56 10.37 13.19
C GLU A 477 -8.25 11.17 13.26
N LEU A 478 -7.12 10.55 12.94
CA LEU A 478 -5.83 11.24 12.87
C LEU A 478 -5.70 12.18 11.68
N LEU A 479 -6.35 11.88 10.53
CA LEU A 479 -6.44 12.81 9.39
C LEU A 479 -7.23 14.07 9.79
N TYR A 480 -8.39 13.90 10.44
CA TYR A 480 -9.20 15.00 10.99
C TYR A 480 -8.39 15.85 11.99
N ALA A 481 -7.80 15.21 13.00
CA ALA A 481 -6.99 15.90 14.01
C ALA A 481 -5.78 16.62 13.39
N SER A 482 -5.15 16.04 12.35
CA SER A 482 -4.08 16.71 11.60
C SER A 482 -4.58 17.96 10.88
N LEU A 483 -5.69 17.86 10.13
CA LEU A 483 -6.28 18.96 9.39
C LEU A 483 -6.62 20.15 10.31
N LEU A 484 -7.23 19.88 11.47
CA LEU A 484 -7.49 20.89 12.49
C LEU A 484 -6.19 21.49 13.07
N LYS A 485 -5.18 20.68 13.39
CA LYS A 485 -3.87 21.16 13.88
C LYS A 485 -3.12 22.03 12.85
N ILE A 486 -3.37 21.83 11.55
CA ILE A 486 -2.81 22.65 10.46
C ILE A 486 -3.54 24.00 10.32
N GLY A 487 -4.82 24.10 10.72
CA GLY A 487 -5.54 25.38 10.82
C GLY A 487 -5.68 26.15 9.50
N LYS A 488 -5.86 25.46 8.37
CA LYS A 488 -5.71 26.06 7.02
C LYS A 488 -6.97 26.02 6.16
N GLY A 489 -7.25 27.13 5.49
CA GLY A 489 -8.48 27.28 4.68
C GLY A 489 -9.72 27.08 5.56
N HIS A 490 -10.58 26.14 5.18
CA HIS A 490 -11.77 25.77 5.96
C HIS A 490 -11.44 25.06 7.29
N TRP A 491 -10.20 24.58 7.45
CA TRP A 491 -9.75 23.82 8.62
C TRP A 491 -9.29 24.67 9.79
N LYS A 492 -9.54 25.99 9.74
CA LYS A 492 -9.41 26.88 10.90
C LYS A 492 -10.44 26.51 11.98
N SER A 493 -10.05 26.78 13.23
CA SER A 493 -10.93 26.88 14.39
C SER A 493 -11.81 28.12 14.27
#